data_AF-A0A6A0H497-F1
#
_entry.id   AF-A0A6A0H497-F1
#
_cell.length_a   1.000
_cell.length_b   1.000
_cell.length_c   1.000
_cell.angle_alpha   90.00
_cell.angle_beta   90.00
_cell.angle_gamma   90.00
#
_symmetry.space_group_name_H-M   'P 1'
#
loop_
_entity.id
_entity.type
_entity.pdbx_description
1 polymer ?
#
loop_
_entity_poly.entity_id
_entity_poly.type
_entity_poly.pdbx_seq_one_letter_code
_entity_poly.pdbx_strand_id
1 'polypeptide(L)'
;MSSKFEKLNKYVGELKCIKQQLINTPMLDKLLDAEILSREKIMRNFALENKRHELLKSIAKVQEILTETSQQSFRQHLEKQMASLQEEVDLIQIGSPGVELPADEFKKRLIECEETIAITIYKLEGIFIPKLTTTQQDPEAVKEKLAAADFDLDTRNLAPEVTSLDPVSATN
;
A
#
# COMPACT_ATOMS: atom_id res chain seq x y z
N MET A 1 -10.13 19.61 7.78
CA MET A 1 -10.13 18.80 9.02
C MET A 1 -11.25 19.29 9.92
N SER A 2 -11.94 18.38 10.62
CA SER A 2 -13.17 18.68 11.39
C SER A 2 -12.89 19.62 12.58
N SER A 3 -13.77 20.60 12.82
CA SER A 3 -13.70 21.53 13.97
C SER A 3 -13.60 20.84 15.35
N LYS A 4 -13.92 19.54 15.41
CA LYS A 4 -13.75 18.70 16.60
C LYS A 4 -12.27 18.39 16.91
N PHE A 5 -11.46 18.14 15.88
CA PHE A 5 -10.03 17.82 16.06
C PHE A 5 -9.24 19.05 16.54
N GLU A 6 -9.55 20.23 15.99
CA GLU A 6 -8.95 21.50 16.41
C GLU A 6 -9.28 21.83 17.87
N LYS A 7 -10.54 21.62 18.28
CA LYS A 7 -10.97 21.77 19.67
C LYS A 7 -10.24 20.80 20.61
N LEU A 8 -10.07 19.55 20.19
CA LEU A 8 -9.35 18.54 20.96
C LEU A 8 -7.85 18.88 21.10
N ASN A 9 -7.23 19.35 20.02
CA ASN A 9 -5.84 19.79 20.04
C ASN A 9 -5.65 21.02 20.97
N LYS A 10 -6.58 21.98 20.92
CA LYS A 10 -6.58 23.13 21.82
C LYS A 10 -6.72 22.69 23.28
N TYR A 11 -7.65 21.78 23.57
CA TYR A 11 -7.86 21.24 24.90
C TYR A 11 -6.61 20.55 25.46
N VAL A 12 -5.93 19.70 24.66
CA VAL A 12 -4.66 19.09 25.06
C VAL A 12 -3.59 20.14 25.34
N GLY A 13 -3.55 21.22 24.55
CA GLY A 13 -2.66 22.36 24.79
C GLY A 13 -2.94 23.04 26.14
N GLU A 14 -4.22 23.29 26.46
CA GLU A 14 -4.63 23.87 27.74
C GLU A 14 -4.25 22.96 28.92
N LEU A 15 -4.44 21.65 28.82
CA LEU A 15 -4.02 20.68 29.84
C LEU A 15 -2.50 20.70 30.09
N LYS A 16 -1.70 20.78 29.03
CA LYS A 16 -0.23 20.88 29.13
C LYS A 16 0.21 22.18 29.80
N CYS A 17 -0.45 23.31 29.50
CA CYS A 17 -0.18 24.57 30.18
C CYS A 17 -0.53 24.51 31.67
N ILE A 18 -1.69 23.95 32.03
CA ILE A 18 -2.08 23.76 33.43
C ILE A 18 -1.04 22.89 34.15
N LYS A 19 -0.60 21.80 33.53
CA LYS A 19 0.43 20.91 34.09
C LYS A 19 1.75 21.65 34.35
N GLN A 20 2.22 22.47 33.41
CA GLN A 20 3.46 23.24 33.57
C GLN A 20 3.39 24.29 34.68
N GLN A 21 2.20 24.85 34.94
CA GLN A 21 1.96 25.83 35.99
C GLN A 21 1.70 25.17 37.35
N LEU A 22 1.48 23.86 37.38
CA LEU A 22 1.15 23.13 38.59
C LEU A 22 2.40 22.98 39.47
N ILE A 23 2.37 23.58 40.66
CA ILE A 23 3.39 23.39 41.68
C ILE A 23 2.79 22.48 42.76
N ASN A 24 3.34 21.27 42.91
CA ASN A 24 3.24 20.41 44.11
C ASN A 24 1.93 19.68 44.43
N THR A 25 1.13 19.21 43.45
CA THR A 25 0.00 18.29 43.73
C THR A 25 0.13 16.96 42.94
N PRO A 26 0.74 15.91 43.51
CA PRO A 26 1.02 14.64 42.83
C PRO A 26 -0.21 13.91 42.27
N MET A 27 -1.38 14.03 42.92
CA MET A 27 -2.61 13.39 42.47
C MET A 27 -3.19 14.08 41.22
N LEU A 28 -3.15 15.41 41.18
CA LEU A 28 -3.62 16.20 40.04
C LEU A 28 -2.66 16.05 38.85
N ASP A 29 -1.35 15.97 39.11
CA ASP A 29 -0.33 15.70 38.09
C ASP A 29 -0.58 14.36 37.37
N LYS A 30 -0.80 13.27 38.12
CA LYS A 30 -1.15 11.96 37.56
C LYS A 30 -2.45 11.95 36.77
N LEU A 31 -3.46 12.69 37.24
CA LEU A 31 -4.75 12.78 36.56
C LEU A 31 -4.62 13.53 35.22
N LEU A 32 -3.87 14.63 35.20
CA LEU A 32 -3.56 15.36 33.99
C LEU A 32 -2.77 14.51 33.00
N ASP A 33 -1.81 13.72 33.46
CA ASP A 33 -1.08 12.78 32.61
C ASP A 33 -1.98 11.74 31.96
N ALA A 34 -2.85 11.11 32.74
CA ALA A 34 -3.79 10.12 32.22
C ALA A 34 -4.74 10.73 31.17
N GLU A 35 -5.25 11.94 31.43
CA GLU A 35 -6.15 12.65 30.51
C GLU A 35 -5.42 13.05 29.22
N ILE A 36 -4.23 13.66 29.31
CA ILE A 36 -3.41 14.03 28.15
C ILE A 36 -3.13 12.80 27.30
N LEU A 37 -2.67 11.71 27.91
CA LEU A 37 -2.37 10.45 27.21
C LEU A 37 -3.62 9.88 26.51
N SER A 38 -4.77 9.90 27.18
CA SER A 38 -6.04 9.44 26.62
C SER A 38 -6.45 10.26 25.39
N ARG A 39 -6.35 11.59 25.47
CA ARG A 39 -6.69 12.49 24.35
C ARG A 39 -5.71 12.38 23.20
N GLU A 40 -4.41 12.28 23.48
CA GLU A 40 -3.39 12.03 22.45
C GLU A 40 -3.59 10.69 21.75
N LYS A 41 -4.01 9.64 22.48
CA LYS A 41 -4.39 8.35 21.87
C LYS A 41 -5.55 8.51 20.90
N ILE A 42 -6.60 9.24 21.29
CA ILE A 42 -7.75 9.53 20.41
C ILE A 42 -7.30 10.30 19.16
N MET A 43 -6.47 11.33 19.32
CA MET A 43 -5.95 12.11 18.19
C MET A 43 -5.12 11.25 17.24
N ARG A 44 -4.25 10.39 17.78
CA ARG A 44 -3.43 9.46 16.98
C ARG A 44 -4.31 8.50 16.19
N ASN A 45 -5.31 7.90 16.83
CA ASN A 45 -6.26 7.01 16.17
C ASN A 45 -7.03 7.73 15.05
N PHE A 46 -7.48 8.96 15.29
CA PHE A 46 -8.14 9.76 14.26
C PHE A 46 -7.22 10.06 13.07
N ALA A 47 -5.95 10.39 13.32
CA ALA A 47 -4.97 10.64 12.25
C ALA A 47 -4.70 9.38 11.41
N LEU A 48 -4.57 8.24 12.07
CA LEU A 48 -4.40 6.93 11.43
C LEU A 48 -5.63 6.54 10.59
N GLU A 49 -6.84 6.78 11.09
CA GLU A 49 -8.08 6.52 10.33
C GLU A 49 -8.21 7.43 9.11
N ASN A 50 -7.84 8.71 9.22
CA ASN A 50 -7.80 9.60 8.06
C ASN A 50 -6.80 9.11 7.02
N LYS A 51 -5.63 8.63 7.45
CA LYS A 51 -4.61 8.09 6.55
C LYS A 51 -5.14 6.87 5.78
N ARG A 52 -5.84 5.98 6.45
CA ARG A 52 -6.57 4.86 5.82
C ARG A 52 -7.57 5.35 4.77
N HIS A 53 -8.38 6.37 5.09
CA HIS A 53 -9.33 6.93 4.11
C HIS A 53 -8.64 7.55 2.89
N GLU A 54 -7.51 8.24 3.06
CA GLU A 54 -6.75 8.79 1.92
C GLU A 54 -6.11 7.70 1.05
N LEU A 55 -5.68 6.58 1.65
CA LEU A 55 -5.23 5.40 0.93
C LEU A 55 -6.34 4.80 0.08
N LEU A 56 -7.54 4.61 0.65
CA LEU A 56 -8.71 4.12 -0.08
C LEU A 56 -9.07 5.00 -1.29
N LYS A 57 -9.01 6.33 -1.13
CA LYS A 57 -9.19 7.26 -2.25
C LYS A 57 -8.12 7.10 -3.31
N SER A 58 -6.87 6.88 -2.89
CA SER A 58 -5.75 6.69 -3.82
C SER A 58 -5.89 5.40 -4.61
N ILE A 59 -6.31 4.31 -3.97
CA ILE A 59 -6.65 3.04 -4.64
C ILE A 59 -7.75 3.27 -5.69
N ALA A 60 -8.84 3.93 -5.31
CA ALA A 60 -9.94 4.21 -6.23
C ALA A 60 -9.47 5.03 -7.45
N LYS A 61 -8.60 6.02 -7.25
CA LYS A 61 -8.01 6.81 -8.33
C LYS A 61 -7.13 5.97 -9.26
N VAL A 62 -6.32 5.06 -8.71
CA VAL A 62 -5.50 4.15 -9.53
C VAL A 62 -6.41 3.20 -10.34
N GLN A 63 -7.47 2.68 -9.74
CA GLN A 63 -8.46 1.84 -10.43
C GLN A 63 -9.15 2.59 -11.59
N GLU A 64 -9.47 3.87 -11.42
CA GLU A 64 -9.98 4.73 -12.49
C GLU A 64 -9.00 4.81 -13.66
N ILE A 65 -7.73 5.14 -13.40
CA ILE A 65 -6.67 5.21 -14.43
C ILE A 65 -6.48 3.86 -15.15
N LEU A 66 -6.57 2.75 -14.41
CA LEU A 66 -6.47 1.41 -14.99
C LEU A 66 -7.60 1.13 -15.99
N THR A 67 -8.80 1.68 -15.77
CA THR A 67 -9.91 1.49 -16.71
C THR A 67 -9.66 2.13 -18.08
N GLU A 68 -8.83 3.18 -18.12
CA GLU A 68 -8.45 3.92 -19.32
C GLU A 68 -7.25 3.30 -20.05
N THR A 69 -6.58 2.32 -19.44
CA THR A 69 -5.37 1.68 -20.00
C THR A 69 -5.73 0.67 -21.10
N SER A 70 -5.09 0.79 -22.27
CA SER A 70 -5.34 -0.07 -23.44
C SER A 70 -4.64 -1.43 -23.39
N GLN A 71 -3.60 -1.60 -22.58
CA GLN A 71 -2.86 -2.86 -22.45
C GLN A 71 -3.56 -3.83 -21.47
N GLN A 72 -4.33 -4.77 -22.02
CA GLN A 72 -5.23 -5.65 -21.24
C GLN A 72 -4.51 -6.53 -20.21
N SER A 73 -3.40 -7.18 -20.54
CA SER A 73 -2.68 -8.08 -19.61
C SER A 73 -2.06 -7.32 -18.45
N PHE A 74 -1.49 -6.14 -18.72
CA PHE A 74 -0.92 -5.25 -17.71
C PHE A 74 -2.01 -4.69 -16.79
N ARG A 75 -3.14 -4.26 -17.37
CA ARG A 75 -4.33 -3.81 -16.63
C ARG A 75 -4.85 -4.87 -15.67
N GLN A 76 -5.06 -6.11 -16.14
CA GLN A 76 -5.55 -7.22 -15.30
C GLN A 76 -4.63 -7.51 -14.11
N HIS A 77 -3.30 -7.45 -14.33
CA HIS A 77 -2.34 -7.65 -13.26
C HIS A 77 -2.45 -6.57 -12.18
N LEU A 78 -2.52 -5.30 -12.58
CA LEU A 78 -2.64 -4.18 -11.65
C LEU A 78 -4.02 -4.12 -10.97
N GLU A 79 -5.10 -4.45 -11.66
CA GLU A 79 -6.45 -4.55 -11.05
C GLU A 79 -6.45 -5.59 -9.92
N LYS A 80 -5.80 -6.75 -10.12
CA LYS A 80 -5.65 -7.77 -9.07
C LYS A 80 -4.82 -7.27 -7.89
N GLN A 81 -3.73 -6.54 -8.15
CA GLN A 81 -2.92 -5.92 -7.09
C GLN A 81 -3.71 -4.88 -6.29
N MET A 82 -4.48 -4.03 -6.97
CA MET A 82 -5.32 -3.01 -6.30
C MET A 82 -6.46 -3.63 -5.51
N ALA A 83 -7.07 -4.72 -5.99
CA ALA A 83 -8.10 -5.44 -5.23
C ALA A 83 -7.53 -6.06 -3.94
N SER A 84 -6.37 -6.72 -4.03
CA SER A 84 -5.68 -7.27 -2.86
C SER A 84 -5.31 -6.18 -1.85
N LEU A 85 -4.86 -5.03 -2.34
CA LEU A 85 -4.47 -3.91 -1.49
C LEU A 85 -5.69 -3.26 -0.81
N GLN A 86 -6.80 -3.15 -1.52
CA GLN A 86 -8.07 -2.67 -0.98
C GLN A 86 -8.52 -3.54 0.19
N GLU A 87 -8.49 -4.88 0.02
CA GLU A 87 -8.80 -5.83 1.09
C GLU A 87 -7.88 -5.65 2.29
N GLU A 88 -6.58 -5.46 2.07
CA GLU A 88 -5.62 -5.22 3.15
C GLU A 88 -5.93 -3.93 3.92
N VAL A 89 -6.19 -2.82 3.23
CA VAL A 89 -6.56 -1.54 3.85
C VAL A 89 -7.91 -1.62 4.58
N ASP A 90 -8.83 -2.47 4.12
CA ASP A 90 -10.11 -2.70 4.79
C ASP A 90 -10.00 -3.56 6.06
N LEU A 91 -9.03 -4.47 6.09
CA LEU A 91 -8.69 -5.27 7.28
C LEU A 91 -7.94 -4.46 8.35
N ILE A 92 -7.29 -3.37 7.96
CA ILE A 92 -6.63 -2.42 8.86
C ILE A 92 -7.71 -1.57 9.55
N GLN A 93 -8.29 -2.07 10.66
CA GLN A 93 -9.29 -1.34 11.46
C GLN A 93 -8.74 -0.86 12.80
N ILE A 94 -9.10 0.37 13.18
CA ILE A 94 -8.83 0.90 14.52
C ILE A 94 -10.06 0.66 15.39
N GLY A 95 -9.91 -0.05 16.50
CA GLY A 95 -10.93 -0.06 17.54
C GLY A 95 -11.98 -1.17 17.49
N SER A 96 -11.78 -2.24 16.71
CA SER A 96 -12.66 -3.41 16.79
C SER A 96 -12.31 -4.23 18.03
N PRO A 97 -13.27 -4.49 18.95
CA PRO A 97 -12.99 -5.28 20.14
C PRO A 97 -12.63 -6.71 19.72
N GLY A 98 -11.36 -7.10 19.96
CA GLY A 98 -10.81 -8.43 19.67
C GLY A 98 -9.81 -8.51 18.52
N VAL A 99 -9.65 -7.45 17.71
CA VAL A 99 -8.70 -7.40 16.57
C VAL A 99 -7.97 -6.05 16.52
N GLU A 100 -7.69 -5.44 17.67
CA GLU A 100 -6.89 -4.21 17.70
C GLU A 100 -5.42 -4.53 17.42
N LEU A 101 -4.96 -4.19 16.21
CA LEU A 101 -3.53 -4.10 15.92
C LEU A 101 -2.90 -3.00 16.79
N PRO A 102 -1.71 -3.22 17.36
CA PRO A 102 -0.95 -2.14 18.00
C PRO A 102 -0.80 -0.95 17.04
N ALA A 103 -0.89 0.28 17.55
CA ALA A 103 -0.85 1.49 16.72
C ALA A 103 0.40 1.57 15.83
N ASP A 104 1.53 1.02 16.28
CA ASP A 104 2.77 0.96 15.51
C ASP A 104 2.70 -0.04 14.35
N GLU A 105 2.05 -1.19 14.57
CA GLU A 105 1.83 -2.18 13.51
C GLU A 105 0.81 -1.66 12.49
N PHE A 106 -0.26 -1.02 12.96
CA PHE A 106 -1.23 -0.34 12.11
C PHE A 106 -0.55 0.71 11.22
N LYS A 107 0.30 1.56 11.82
CA LYS A 107 1.06 2.57 11.09
C LYS A 107 1.99 1.95 10.06
N LYS A 108 2.69 0.86 10.42
CA LYS A 108 3.60 0.15 9.52
C LYS A 108 2.87 -0.37 8.28
N ARG A 109 1.75 -1.08 8.47
CA ARG A 109 0.97 -1.62 7.34
C ARG A 109 0.42 -0.52 6.43
N LEU A 110 -0.03 0.61 6.99
CA LEU A 110 -0.43 1.75 6.17
C LEU A 110 0.73 2.30 5.32
N ILE A 111 1.96 2.30 5.83
CA ILE A 111 3.14 2.75 5.06
C ILE A 111 3.43 1.76 3.92
N GLU A 112 3.40 0.46 4.19
CA GLU A 112 3.59 -0.59 3.16
C GLU A 112 2.53 -0.48 2.05
N CYS A 113 1.29 -0.17 2.42
CA CYS A 113 0.23 0.11 1.46
C CYS A 113 0.53 1.36 0.61
N GLU A 114 0.98 2.46 1.22
CA GLU A 114 1.34 3.68 0.49
C GLU A 114 2.47 3.45 -0.51
N GLU A 115 3.51 2.72 -0.10
CA GLU A 115 4.64 2.35 -0.97
C GLU A 115 4.17 1.55 -2.18
N THR A 116 3.26 0.59 -1.98
CA THR A 116 2.69 -0.23 -3.04
C THR A 116 1.87 0.60 -4.04
N ILE A 117 1.09 1.58 -3.56
CA ILE A 117 0.37 2.52 -4.43
C ILE A 117 1.37 3.38 -5.23
N ALA A 118 2.38 3.93 -4.57
CA ALA A 118 3.38 4.78 -5.22
C ALA A 118 4.12 4.03 -6.34
N ILE A 119 4.53 2.78 -6.10
CA ILE A 119 5.15 1.92 -7.13
C ILE A 119 4.19 1.66 -8.29
N THR A 120 2.91 1.41 -7.99
CA THR A 120 1.90 1.18 -9.03
C THR A 120 1.70 2.43 -9.90
N ILE A 121 1.60 3.61 -9.29
CA ILE A 121 1.51 4.89 -10.01
C ILE A 121 2.73 5.08 -10.89
N TYR A 122 3.94 4.86 -10.37
CA TYR A 122 5.17 4.98 -11.15
C TYR A 122 5.20 4.04 -12.37
N LYS A 123 4.74 2.80 -12.21
CA LYS A 123 4.63 1.85 -13.33
C LYS A 123 3.62 2.31 -14.38
N LEU A 124 2.51 2.90 -13.96
CA LEU A 124 1.52 3.49 -14.87
C LEU A 124 2.13 4.68 -15.62
N GLU A 125 2.75 5.63 -14.92
CA GLU A 125 3.41 6.79 -15.54
C GLU A 125 4.50 6.38 -16.55
N GLY A 126 5.31 5.36 -16.23
CA GLY A 126 6.32 4.82 -17.13
C GLY A 126 5.76 4.21 -18.43
N ILE A 127 4.47 3.83 -18.44
CA ILE A 127 3.76 3.31 -19.62
C ILE A 127 3.00 4.43 -20.35
N PHE A 128 2.50 5.42 -19.62
CA PHE A 128 1.86 6.63 -20.16
C PHE A 128 2.85 7.62 -20.79
N ILE A 129 4.16 7.41 -20.66
CA ILE A 129 5.19 8.12 -21.45
C ILE A 129 5.70 7.23 -22.61
N PRO A 130 4.99 7.16 -23.76
CA PRO A 130 5.63 6.90 -25.04
C PRO A 130 5.87 8.22 -25.80
N LYS A 131 7.16 8.56 -25.97
CA LYS A 131 7.78 9.47 -26.97
C LYS A 131 7.72 11.00 -26.78
N LEU A 132 8.87 11.56 -26.41
CA LEU A 132 9.56 12.69 -27.07
C LEU A 132 11.05 12.31 -26.98
N THR A 133 11.90 12.20 -28.00
CA THR A 133 11.92 12.63 -29.40
C THR A 133 12.97 11.79 -30.13
N THR A 134 12.68 11.47 -31.39
CA THR A 134 13.62 11.04 -32.43
C THR A 134 14.90 11.89 -32.41
N THR A 135 16.06 11.28 -32.24
CA THR A 135 17.31 11.79 -32.83
C THR A 135 18.07 10.60 -33.41
N GLN A 136 18.48 10.76 -34.67
CA GLN A 136 19.14 9.78 -35.53
C GLN A 136 20.16 8.90 -34.78
N GLN A 137 19.91 7.59 -34.75
CA GLN A 137 21.00 6.61 -34.66
C GLN A 137 20.62 5.37 -35.46
N ASP A 138 21.61 4.96 -36.24
CA ASP A 138 21.64 3.95 -37.29
C ASP A 138 20.83 2.67 -36.98
N PRO A 139 19.91 2.22 -37.87
CA PRO A 139 19.12 0.99 -37.65
C PRO A 139 19.94 -0.30 -37.49
N GLU A 140 21.23 -0.32 -37.86
CA GLU A 140 22.08 -1.49 -37.62
C GLU A 140 22.54 -1.64 -36.16
N ALA A 141 22.75 -0.54 -35.43
CA ALA A 141 23.21 -0.59 -34.03
C ALA A 141 22.12 -1.05 -33.05
N VAL A 142 20.85 -1.01 -33.45
CA VAL A 142 19.71 -1.42 -32.63
C VAL A 142 19.51 -2.94 -32.66
N LYS A 143 19.88 -3.61 -33.75
CA LYS A 143 19.80 -5.09 -33.85
C LYS A 143 20.78 -5.79 -32.90
N GLU A 144 21.96 -5.21 -32.71
CA GLU A 144 22.99 -5.80 -31.84
C GLU A 144 22.69 -5.60 -30.34
N LYS A 145 21.92 -4.55 -29.98
CA LYS A 145 21.48 -4.32 -28.59
C LYS A 145 20.19 -5.05 -28.21
N LEU A 146 19.31 -5.38 -29.17
CA LEU A 146 18.13 -6.22 -28.87
C LEU A 146 18.52 -7.69 -28.64
N ALA A 147 19.60 -8.18 -29.24
CA ALA A 147 20.10 -9.55 -29.00
C ALA A 147 20.72 -9.73 -27.60
N ALA A 148 21.02 -8.64 -26.88
CA ALA A 148 21.61 -8.68 -25.54
C ALA A 148 20.58 -8.47 -24.40
N ALA A 149 19.31 -8.21 -24.73
CA ALA A 149 18.23 -8.07 -23.75
C ALA A 149 17.27 -9.29 -23.74
N ASP A 150 17.58 -10.32 -24.53
CA ASP A 150 16.82 -11.57 -24.67
C ASP A 150 17.61 -12.75 -24.06
N PHE A 151 18.14 -12.55 -22.84
CA PHE A 151 18.70 -13.62 -22.02
C PHE A 151 18.61 -13.24 -20.54
N ASP A 152 17.57 -13.73 -19.85
CA ASP A 152 17.71 -14.66 -18.71
C ASP A 152 16.38 -14.72 -17.93
N LEU A 153 15.42 -15.45 -18.49
CA LEU A 153 14.33 -16.04 -17.71
C LEU A 153 13.88 -17.33 -18.40
N ASP A 154 14.88 -18.15 -18.77
CA ASP A 154 14.64 -19.54 -19.16
C ASP A 154 14.96 -20.46 -17.96
N THR A 155 13.88 -21.05 -17.46
CA THR A 155 13.80 -22.44 -17.01
C THR A 155 14.98 -23.03 -16.22
N ARG A 156 14.82 -23.07 -14.90
CA ARG A 156 15.24 -24.25 -14.15
C ARG A 156 14.09 -25.24 -14.08
N ASN A 157 14.15 -26.19 -15.02
CA ASN A 157 13.82 -27.61 -14.88
C ASN A 157 12.61 -27.99 -14.01
N LEU A 158 11.52 -28.38 -14.68
CA LEU A 158 10.80 -29.61 -14.38
C LEU A 158 10.26 -30.14 -15.72
N ALA A 159 11.01 -31.08 -16.30
CA ALA A 159 10.64 -31.72 -17.56
C ALA A 159 9.35 -32.56 -17.41
N PRO A 160 8.55 -32.68 -18.49
CA PRO A 160 7.37 -33.52 -18.56
C PRO A 160 7.73 -34.90 -19.15
N GLU A 161 7.14 -35.98 -18.63
CA GLU A 161 6.94 -37.19 -19.45
C GLU A 161 5.55 -37.75 -19.20
N VAL A 162 4.66 -37.48 -20.16
CA VAL A 162 3.55 -38.35 -20.49
C VAL A 162 3.84 -38.85 -21.90
N THR A 163 4.01 -40.16 -22.05
CA THR A 163 3.81 -40.81 -23.36
C THR A 163 2.80 -41.92 -23.18
N SER A 164 1.82 -41.87 -24.07
CA SER A 164 0.57 -42.59 -24.09
C SER A 164 0.64 -43.96 -24.77
N LEU A 165 -0.22 -44.88 -24.28
CA LEU A 165 -1.02 -45.89 -25.00
C LEU A 165 -0.33 -47.10 -25.67
N ASP A 166 -0.53 -48.28 -25.05
CA ASP A 166 -1.11 -49.58 -25.53
C ASP A 166 -0.83 -50.06 -26.98
N PRO A 167 -0.71 -51.38 -27.27
CA PRO A 167 -1.73 -52.39 -26.86
C PRO A 167 -1.33 -53.90 -26.74
N VAL A 168 -2.26 -54.69 -26.19
CA VAL A 168 -2.67 -56.09 -26.55
C VAL A 168 -1.84 -57.33 -26.14
N SER A 169 -2.61 -58.28 -25.56
CA SER A 169 -2.45 -59.76 -25.51
C SER A 169 -1.34 -60.35 -24.64
N ALA A 170 -1.45 -61.56 -24.08
CA ALA A 170 -2.51 -62.52 -23.77
C ALA A 170 -1.75 -63.67 -23.05
N THR A 171 -2.42 -64.35 -22.11
CA THR A 171 -2.18 -65.76 -21.71
C THR A 171 -0.75 -66.27 -21.45
N ASN A 172 -0.47 -66.62 -20.18
CA ASN A 172 -0.29 -68.01 -19.74
C ASN A 172 -0.24 -68.11 -18.21
#